data_AF-C4JZK3-F1
#
_entry.id   AF-C4JZK3-F1
#
_cell.length_a   1.000
_cell.length_b   1.000
_cell.length_c   1.000
_cell.angle_alpha   90.00
_cell.angle_beta   90.00
_cell.angle_gamma   90.00
#
_symmetry.space_group_name_H-M   'P 1'
#
loop_
_entity.id
_entity.type
_entity.pdbx_description
1 polymer ?
#
loop_
_entity_poly.entity_id
_entity_poly.type
_entity_poly.pdbx_seq_one_letter_code
_entity_poly.pdbx_strand_id
1 'polypeptide(L)'
;MAPDELQALVKELHVSLEKEQLDQALSLLSRSKRALLQLNALIPTLSTPPQLFSLAREVLELGAITSIRRGDAPAFTRYYQQLQPFYDIERHVIATQKNTSQLNLQTSQRSKVTGLYLLLLLSMGNNTDFHTVLEGLVEEASLQERNVEDDPYIKYPVELERSLMEGSYDKVWRETKLENVPSPDFGLFSDILIGTIRSEIADCSEKAYPSLPISNTKNLLFFNSEGAVIEFAKERGWTLKDGRVYFPSQEEQAGEVAPESEKQIHLTGGNIIENAIGYARQLETIV
;
A
#
# COMPACT_ATOMS: atom_id res chain seq x y z
N MET A 1 23.59 19.85 -23.73
CA MET A 1 23.61 18.38 -23.61
C MET A 1 22.42 17.86 -24.37
N ALA A 2 22.67 16.99 -25.34
CA ALA A 2 21.70 16.67 -26.39
C ALA A 2 20.63 15.69 -25.84
N PRO A 3 19.37 15.76 -26.33
CA PRO A 3 18.35 14.75 -26.04
C PRO A 3 18.83 13.32 -26.35
N ASP A 4 19.78 13.17 -27.28
CA ASP A 4 20.42 11.90 -27.63
C ASP A 4 21.28 11.31 -26.50
N GLU A 5 21.94 12.13 -25.69
CA GLU A 5 22.69 11.67 -24.52
C GLU A 5 21.74 11.12 -23.44
N LEU A 6 20.56 11.74 -23.29
CA LEU A 6 19.53 11.27 -22.37
C LEU A 6 18.95 9.91 -22.83
N GLN A 7 18.69 9.75 -24.13
CA GLN A 7 18.23 8.48 -24.70
C GLN A 7 19.26 7.36 -24.54
N ALA A 8 20.55 7.66 -24.72
CA ALA A 8 21.62 6.68 -24.47
C ALA A 8 21.66 6.26 -22.99
N LEU A 9 21.57 7.21 -22.07
CA LEU A 9 21.53 6.94 -20.63
C LEU A 9 20.30 6.13 -20.21
N VAL A 10 19.14 6.36 -20.82
CA VAL A 10 17.92 5.58 -20.54
C VAL A 10 18.08 4.13 -21.04
N LYS A 11 18.68 3.92 -22.21
CA LYS A 11 18.99 2.56 -22.69
C LYS A 11 19.99 1.85 -21.78
N GLU A 12 21.02 2.55 -21.30
CA GLU A 12 21.97 2.01 -20.32
C GLU A 12 21.30 1.70 -18.97
N LEU A 13 20.33 2.53 -18.54
CA LEU A 13 19.54 2.29 -17.34
C LEU A 13 18.68 1.03 -17.47
N HIS A 14 18.02 0.83 -18.62
CA HIS A 14 17.27 -0.39 -18.90
C HIS A 14 18.16 -1.64 -18.83
N VAL A 15 19.32 -1.62 -19.50
CA VAL A 15 20.28 -2.73 -19.47
C VAL A 15 20.81 -2.98 -18.06
N SER A 16 21.03 -1.93 -17.26
CA SER A 16 21.48 -2.06 -15.88
C SER A 16 20.40 -2.63 -14.96
N LEU A 17 19.13 -2.30 -15.22
CA LEU A 17 17.97 -2.82 -14.49
C LEU A 17 17.70 -4.29 -14.83
N GLU A 18 17.86 -4.69 -16.10
CA GLU A 18 17.79 -6.09 -16.53
C GLU A 18 18.91 -6.94 -15.94
N LYS A 19 20.08 -6.33 -15.70
CA LYS A 19 21.24 -6.98 -15.07
C LYS A 19 21.26 -6.89 -13.54
N GLU A 20 20.22 -6.31 -12.92
CA GLU A 20 20.07 -6.10 -11.47
C GLU A 20 21.25 -5.35 -10.80
N GLN A 21 21.98 -4.51 -11.55
CA GLN A 21 23.10 -3.73 -11.02
C GLN A 21 22.60 -2.43 -10.38
N LEU A 22 22.04 -2.54 -9.17
CA LEU A 22 21.37 -1.44 -8.46
C LEU A 22 22.29 -0.23 -8.18
N ASP A 23 23.55 -0.46 -7.82
CA ASP A 23 24.50 0.64 -7.53
C ASP A 23 24.88 1.43 -8.78
N GLN A 24 25.03 0.73 -9.90
CA GLN A 24 25.30 1.38 -11.19
C GLN A 24 24.06 2.17 -11.65
N ALA A 25 22.86 1.59 -11.47
CA ALA A 25 21.61 2.28 -11.75
C ALA A 25 21.47 3.58 -10.94
N LEU A 26 21.85 3.63 -9.66
CA LEU A 26 21.83 4.87 -8.86
C LEU A 26 22.78 5.93 -9.41
N SER A 27 24.00 5.53 -9.80
CA SER A 27 24.99 6.44 -10.38
C SER A 27 24.49 7.03 -11.70
N LEU A 28 23.87 6.20 -12.54
CA LEU A 28 23.27 6.58 -13.82
C LEU A 28 22.03 7.46 -13.60
N LEU A 29 21.16 7.12 -12.65
CA LEU A 29 19.99 7.94 -12.28
C LEU A 29 20.42 9.33 -11.80
N SER A 30 21.51 9.44 -11.02
CA SER A 30 22.04 10.74 -10.60
C SER A 30 22.53 11.59 -11.77
N ARG A 31 23.10 10.94 -12.80
CA ARG A 31 23.58 11.60 -14.02
C ARG A 31 22.40 12.01 -14.91
N SER A 32 21.41 11.14 -15.08
CA SER A 32 20.17 11.42 -15.82
C SER A 32 19.38 12.55 -15.17
N LYS A 33 19.25 12.58 -13.84
CA LYS A 33 18.61 13.69 -13.10
C LYS A 33 19.32 15.02 -13.30
N ARG A 34 20.66 15.03 -13.29
CA ARG A 34 21.44 16.24 -13.58
C ARG A 34 21.21 16.73 -15.00
N ALA A 35 21.15 15.83 -15.98
CA ALA A 35 20.80 16.19 -17.35
C ALA A 35 19.37 16.73 -17.46
N LEU A 36 18.39 16.13 -16.78
CA LEU A 36 17.00 16.60 -16.73
C LEU A 36 16.87 17.98 -16.07
N LEU A 37 17.67 18.25 -15.02
CA LEU A 37 17.74 19.58 -14.39
C LEU A 37 18.25 20.64 -15.36
N GLN A 38 19.32 20.34 -16.10
CA GLN A 38 19.89 21.28 -17.08
C GLN A 38 18.92 21.57 -18.23
N LEU A 39 18.02 20.64 -18.54
CA LEU A 39 16.99 20.77 -19.56
C LEU A 39 15.67 21.37 -19.01
N ASN A 40 15.62 21.73 -17.72
CA ASN A 40 14.43 22.22 -17.00
C ASN A 40 13.19 21.32 -17.15
N ALA A 41 13.38 20.01 -17.35
CA ALA A 41 12.30 19.06 -17.65
C ALA A 41 11.84 18.24 -16.43
N LEU A 42 12.25 18.64 -15.22
CA LEU A 42 11.95 17.90 -13.99
C LEU A 42 10.56 18.19 -13.43
N ILE A 43 9.99 19.35 -13.80
CA ILE A 43 8.60 19.70 -13.53
C ILE A 43 7.95 19.84 -14.90
N PRO A 44 6.92 19.05 -15.21
CA PRO A 44 6.31 19.14 -16.52
C PRO A 44 5.53 20.45 -16.61
N THR A 45 5.84 21.24 -17.63
CA THR A 45 5.08 22.45 -17.98
C THR A 45 4.52 22.24 -19.38
N LEU A 46 3.37 22.84 -19.70
CA LEU A 46 2.71 22.72 -21.01
C LEU A 46 3.60 23.12 -22.20
N SER A 47 4.72 23.81 -21.95
CA SER A 47 5.69 24.25 -22.95
C SER A 47 6.85 23.27 -23.17
N THR A 48 6.97 22.17 -22.42
CA THR A 48 8.07 21.21 -22.60
C THR A 48 7.89 20.38 -23.87
N PRO A 49 8.96 20.13 -24.65
CA PRO A 49 8.87 19.32 -25.85
C PRO A 49 8.50 17.86 -25.50
N PRO A 50 7.62 17.21 -26.28
CA PRO A 50 7.02 15.92 -25.94
C PRO A 50 8.04 14.77 -25.80
N GLN A 51 9.17 14.85 -26.52
CA GLN A 51 10.24 13.87 -26.43
C GLN A 51 11.00 13.93 -25.09
N LEU A 52 11.21 15.12 -24.54
CA LEU A 52 11.84 15.28 -23.23
C LEU A 52 10.88 14.86 -22.12
N PHE A 53 9.58 15.10 -22.29
CA PHE A 53 8.55 14.66 -21.37
C PHE A 53 8.54 13.13 -21.23
N SER A 54 8.50 12.40 -22.35
CA SER A 54 8.49 10.92 -22.31
C SER A 54 9.76 10.35 -21.68
N LEU A 55 10.92 10.95 -21.95
CA LEU A 55 12.19 10.50 -21.38
C LEU A 55 12.30 10.83 -19.88
N ALA A 56 11.83 12.00 -19.46
CA ALA A 56 11.80 12.38 -18.06
C ALA A 56 10.91 11.42 -17.24
N ARG A 57 9.73 11.09 -17.78
CA ARG A 57 8.83 10.08 -17.19
C ARG A 57 9.53 8.74 -17.06
N GLU A 58 10.12 8.22 -18.13
CA GLU A 58 10.79 6.92 -18.15
C GLU A 58 11.95 6.85 -17.13
N VAL A 59 12.75 7.90 -17.01
CA VAL A 59 13.82 8.00 -16.00
C VAL A 59 13.24 7.94 -14.57
N LEU A 60 12.13 8.64 -14.32
CA LEU A 60 11.50 8.66 -13.00
C LEU A 60 10.81 7.33 -12.67
N GLU A 61 10.15 6.69 -13.62
CA GLU A 61 9.54 5.36 -13.49
C GLU A 61 10.61 4.29 -13.18
N LEU A 62 11.72 4.29 -13.92
CA LEU A 62 12.85 3.41 -13.65
C LEU A 62 13.50 3.70 -12.30
N GLY A 63 13.56 4.97 -11.89
CA GLY A 63 14.00 5.37 -10.56
C GLY A 63 13.10 4.81 -9.45
N ALA A 64 11.79 4.80 -9.67
CA ALA A 64 10.81 4.24 -8.75
C ALA A 64 11.00 2.71 -8.62
N ILE A 65 11.09 1.98 -9.74
CA ILE A 65 11.29 0.52 -9.74
C ILE A 65 12.62 0.14 -9.08
N THR A 66 13.69 0.88 -9.37
CA THR A 66 15.00 0.65 -8.73
C THR A 66 14.93 0.83 -7.21
N SER A 67 14.14 1.81 -6.74
CA SER A 67 13.96 2.07 -5.30
C SER A 67 13.22 0.93 -4.61
N ILE A 68 12.20 0.35 -5.27
CA ILE A 68 11.48 -0.83 -4.78
C ILE A 68 12.41 -2.04 -4.69
N ARG A 69 13.19 -2.33 -5.75
CA ARG A 69 14.14 -3.47 -5.74
C ARG A 69 15.18 -3.39 -4.63
N ARG A 70 15.50 -2.17 -4.20
CA ARG A 70 16.40 -1.92 -3.06
C ARG A 70 15.70 -1.99 -1.70
N GLY A 71 14.37 -1.98 -1.65
CA GLY A 71 13.59 -1.92 -0.41
C GLY A 71 13.53 -0.51 0.22
N ASP A 72 13.77 0.56 -0.56
CA ASP A 72 13.69 1.94 -0.07
C ASP A 72 12.29 2.52 -0.35
N ALA A 73 11.35 2.19 0.54
CA ALA A 73 9.97 2.68 0.50
C ALA A 73 9.84 4.22 0.48
N PRO A 74 10.51 5.00 1.36
CA PRO A 74 10.36 6.46 1.33
C PRO A 74 10.93 7.09 0.06
N ALA A 75 12.03 6.55 -0.50
CA ALA A 75 12.51 7.02 -1.80
C ALA A 75 11.49 6.76 -2.91
N PHE A 76 10.84 5.59 -2.90
CA PHE A 76 9.79 5.26 -3.86
C PHE A 76 8.60 6.23 -3.76
N THR A 77 8.08 6.51 -2.56
CA THR A 77 7.00 7.48 -2.36
C THR A 77 7.36 8.86 -2.93
N ARG A 78 8.61 9.30 -2.76
CA ARG A 78 9.08 10.56 -3.35
C ARG A 78 9.07 10.52 -4.88
N TYR A 79 9.52 9.44 -5.49
CA TYR A 79 9.46 9.28 -6.95
C TYR A 79 8.02 9.25 -7.45
N TYR A 80 7.13 8.56 -6.74
CA TYR A 80 5.71 8.51 -7.06
C TYR A 80 5.07 9.90 -7.03
N GLN A 81 5.34 10.69 -5.98
CA GLN A 81 4.88 12.07 -5.88
C GLN A 81 5.43 12.97 -7.01
N GLN A 82 6.68 12.74 -7.44
CA GLN A 82 7.27 13.44 -8.58
C GLN A 82 6.64 13.04 -9.91
N LEU A 83 6.11 11.83 -10.03
CA LEU A 83 5.43 11.32 -11.23
C LEU A 83 3.98 11.80 -11.34
N GLN A 84 3.31 12.15 -10.23
CA GLN A 84 1.90 12.61 -10.24
C GLN A 84 1.62 13.73 -11.26
N PRO A 85 2.40 14.84 -11.31
CA PRO A 85 2.15 15.91 -12.29
C PRO A 85 2.33 15.46 -13.74
N PHE A 86 3.18 14.46 -14.00
CA PHE A 86 3.33 13.89 -15.34
C PHE A 86 2.08 13.11 -15.73
N TYR A 87 1.54 12.31 -14.81
CA TYR A 87 0.30 11.56 -15.03
C TYR A 87 -0.92 12.46 -15.17
N ASP A 88 -1.01 13.57 -14.42
CA ASP A 88 -2.10 14.54 -14.55
C ASP A 88 -2.12 15.21 -15.93
N ILE A 89 -0.94 15.54 -16.46
CA ILE A 89 -0.81 16.11 -17.81
C ILE A 89 -1.15 15.08 -18.87
N GLU A 90 -0.73 13.82 -18.71
CA GLU A 90 -1.15 12.73 -19.60
C GLU A 90 -2.67 12.57 -19.59
N ARG A 91 -3.30 12.59 -18.41
CA ARG A 91 -4.75 12.54 -18.26
C ARG A 91 -5.42 13.69 -19.02
N HIS A 92 -4.93 14.91 -18.84
CA HIS A 92 -5.48 16.09 -19.52
C HIS A 92 -5.31 16.02 -21.04
N VAL A 93 -4.16 15.55 -21.54
CA VAL A 93 -3.90 15.39 -22.97
C VAL A 93 -4.80 14.31 -23.56
N ILE A 94 -4.95 13.16 -22.90
CA ILE A 94 -5.84 12.07 -23.33
C ILE A 94 -7.31 12.53 -23.37
N ALA A 95 -7.76 13.29 -22.36
CA ALA A 95 -9.13 13.81 -22.32
C ALA A 95 -9.41 14.88 -23.38
N THR A 96 -8.42 15.73 -23.69
CA THR A 96 -8.60 16.90 -24.58
C THR A 96 -8.31 16.58 -26.05
N GLN A 97 -7.34 15.71 -26.33
CA GLN A 97 -6.87 15.40 -27.67
C GLN A 97 -6.82 13.89 -27.90
N LYS A 98 -7.70 13.38 -28.77
CA LYS A 98 -7.60 12.01 -29.34
C LYS A 98 -6.35 11.77 -30.21
N ASN A 99 -5.37 12.68 -30.18
CA ASN A 99 -4.09 12.55 -30.87
C ASN A 99 -3.04 11.94 -29.93
N THR A 100 -3.22 10.65 -29.65
CA THR A 100 -2.32 9.77 -28.89
C THR A 100 -0.92 9.64 -29.51
N SER A 101 -0.68 10.25 -30.68
CA SER A 101 0.53 10.11 -31.49
C SER A 101 1.71 10.98 -31.06
N GLN A 102 1.50 11.96 -30.17
CA GLN A 102 2.58 12.87 -29.70
C GLN A 102 3.22 12.44 -28.38
N LEU A 103 2.52 11.67 -27.55
CA LEU A 103 3.06 11.06 -26.33
C LEU A 103 3.21 9.57 -26.57
N ASN A 104 4.43 9.05 -26.49
CA ASN A 104 4.68 7.61 -26.55
C ASN A 104 4.12 6.93 -25.29
N LEU A 105 2.81 6.69 -25.26
CA LEU A 105 2.13 5.98 -24.17
C LEU A 105 2.50 4.49 -24.13
N GLN A 106 3.12 3.97 -25.19
CA GLN A 106 3.61 2.58 -25.26
C GLN A 106 4.76 2.28 -24.29
N THR A 107 5.54 3.27 -23.89
CA THR A 107 6.62 3.10 -22.90
C THR A 107 6.17 3.36 -21.46
N SER A 108 4.90 3.72 -21.26
CA SER A 108 4.38 4.12 -19.95
C SER A 108 4.27 2.92 -19.02
N GLN A 109 5.03 2.89 -17.93
CA GLN A 109 4.88 1.90 -16.87
C GLN A 109 3.93 2.38 -15.75
N ARG A 110 3.09 3.39 -16.05
CA ARG A 110 2.12 3.99 -15.11
C ARG A 110 1.31 2.95 -14.32
N SER A 111 0.61 2.03 -14.99
CA SER A 111 -0.23 1.03 -14.30
C SER A 111 0.58 0.14 -13.37
N LYS A 112 1.83 -0.18 -13.75
CA LYS A 112 2.75 -0.95 -12.92
C LYS A 112 3.21 -0.16 -11.69
N VAL A 113 3.67 1.07 -11.86
CA VAL A 113 4.13 1.94 -10.75
C VAL A 113 2.99 2.25 -9.79
N THR A 114 1.78 2.51 -10.31
CA THR A 114 0.59 2.72 -9.48
C THR A 114 0.19 1.45 -8.74
N GLY A 115 0.18 0.29 -9.40
CA GLY A 115 -0.08 -1.00 -8.73
C GLY A 115 0.91 -1.30 -7.60
N LEU A 116 2.20 -0.99 -7.81
CA LEU A 116 3.23 -1.10 -6.78
C LEU A 116 3.02 -0.12 -5.62
N TYR A 117 2.55 1.10 -5.90
CA TYR A 117 2.20 2.07 -4.86
C TYR A 117 0.99 1.63 -4.04
N LEU A 118 -0.03 1.07 -4.69
CA LEU A 118 -1.19 0.48 -4.01
C LEU A 118 -0.75 -0.67 -3.08
N LEU A 119 0.13 -1.57 -3.55
CA LEU A 119 0.69 -2.62 -2.67
C LEU A 119 1.50 -2.05 -1.51
N LEU A 120 2.27 -0.99 -1.73
CA LEU A 120 3.03 -0.35 -0.65
C LEU A 120 2.07 0.16 0.43
N LEU A 121 0.98 0.83 0.06
CA LEU A 121 -0.02 1.33 1.00
C LEU A 121 -0.68 0.18 1.79
N LEU A 122 -1.03 -0.92 1.13
CA LEU A 122 -1.55 -2.12 1.79
C LEU A 122 -0.54 -2.72 2.77
N SER A 123 0.73 -2.79 2.40
CA SER A 123 1.78 -3.32 3.27
C SER A 123 1.98 -2.48 4.55
N MET A 124 1.76 -1.17 4.44
CA MET A 124 1.81 -0.21 5.56
C MET A 124 0.51 -0.19 6.40
N GLY A 125 -0.56 -0.88 5.96
CA GLY A 125 -1.87 -0.85 6.62
C GLY A 125 -2.62 0.47 6.45
N ASN A 126 -2.25 1.31 5.48
CA ASN A 126 -2.91 2.60 5.25
C ASN A 126 -4.04 2.47 4.22
N ASN A 127 -5.19 1.99 4.68
CA ASN A 127 -6.37 1.77 3.83
C ASN A 127 -7.01 3.08 3.35
N THR A 128 -6.89 4.17 4.12
CA THR A 128 -7.48 5.46 3.74
C THR A 128 -6.83 6.01 2.46
N ASP A 129 -5.50 6.11 2.45
CA ASP A 129 -4.78 6.60 1.28
C ASP A 129 -4.95 5.64 0.09
N PHE A 130 -5.07 4.34 0.35
CA PHE A 130 -5.34 3.34 -0.69
C PHE A 130 -6.66 3.63 -1.41
N HIS A 131 -7.75 3.84 -0.66
CA HIS A 131 -9.06 4.13 -1.27
C HIS A 131 -9.09 5.50 -1.94
N THR A 132 -8.38 6.51 -1.42
CA THR A 132 -8.27 7.83 -2.09
C THR A 132 -7.61 7.71 -3.46
N VAL A 133 -6.53 6.94 -3.59
CA VAL A 133 -5.88 6.73 -4.88
C VAL A 133 -6.75 5.87 -5.80
N LEU A 134 -7.41 4.85 -5.27
CA LEU A 134 -8.32 4.00 -6.04
C LEU A 134 -9.49 4.81 -6.62
N GLU A 135 -10.08 5.72 -5.84
CA GLU A 135 -11.16 6.61 -6.30
C GLU A 135 -10.71 7.45 -7.51
N GLY A 136 -9.51 8.04 -7.45
CA GLY A 136 -8.94 8.79 -8.58
C GLY A 136 -8.77 7.93 -9.84
N LEU A 137 -8.33 6.67 -9.68
CA LEU A 137 -8.21 5.72 -10.80
C LEU A 137 -9.57 5.31 -11.37
N VAL A 138 -10.58 5.11 -10.52
CA VAL A 138 -11.94 4.76 -10.94
C VAL A 138 -12.56 5.91 -11.72
N GLU A 139 -12.37 7.15 -11.28
CA GLU A 139 -12.82 8.33 -12.01
C GLU A 139 -12.17 8.40 -13.39
N GLU A 140 -10.86 8.18 -13.48
CA GLU A 140 -10.13 8.15 -14.74
C GLU A 140 -10.63 7.05 -15.70
N ALA A 141 -10.78 5.83 -15.20
CA ALA A 141 -11.24 4.70 -16.01
C ALA A 141 -12.67 4.92 -16.52
N SER A 142 -13.54 5.47 -15.65
CA SER A 142 -14.92 5.83 -16.01
C SER A 142 -14.98 6.87 -17.13
N LEU A 143 -14.09 7.87 -17.12
CA LEU A 143 -13.98 8.86 -18.20
C LEU A 143 -13.51 8.25 -19.53
N GLN A 144 -12.83 7.10 -19.49
CA GLN A 144 -12.32 6.38 -20.66
C GLN A 144 -13.21 5.20 -21.08
N GLU A 145 -14.39 5.04 -20.46
CA GLU A 145 -15.29 3.89 -20.66
C GLU A 145 -14.59 2.53 -20.42
N ARG A 146 -13.59 2.49 -19.53
CA ARG A 146 -12.86 1.28 -19.13
C ARG A 146 -13.08 0.97 -17.66
N ASN A 147 -12.86 -0.27 -17.25
CA ASN A 147 -12.83 -0.64 -15.85
C ASN A 147 -11.40 -0.60 -15.32
N VAL A 148 -11.23 -0.21 -14.06
CA VAL A 148 -9.93 -0.26 -13.36
C VAL A 148 -9.40 -1.70 -13.28
N GLU A 149 -10.32 -2.67 -13.23
CA GLU A 149 -10.01 -4.09 -13.17
C GLU A 149 -9.56 -4.70 -14.53
N ASP A 150 -9.61 -3.92 -15.62
CA ASP A 150 -9.10 -4.38 -16.93
C ASP A 150 -7.55 -4.47 -16.94
N ASP A 151 -6.88 -3.65 -16.12
CA ASP A 151 -5.42 -3.63 -15.99
C ASP A 151 -4.94 -4.70 -14.98
N PRO A 152 -4.16 -5.72 -15.41
CA PRO A 152 -3.72 -6.80 -14.52
C PRO A 152 -2.89 -6.32 -13.32
N TYR A 153 -2.15 -5.22 -13.48
CA TYR A 153 -1.29 -4.65 -12.44
C TYR A 153 -2.07 -3.95 -11.32
N ILE A 154 -3.26 -3.42 -11.63
CA ILE A 154 -4.11 -2.72 -10.66
C ILE A 154 -5.13 -3.68 -10.07
N LYS A 155 -5.62 -4.63 -10.89
CA LYS A 155 -6.50 -5.70 -10.45
C LYS A 155 -5.92 -6.48 -9.26
N TYR A 156 -4.63 -6.83 -9.31
CA TYR A 156 -4.00 -7.62 -8.25
C TYR A 156 -4.06 -6.95 -6.86
N PRO A 157 -3.60 -5.69 -6.66
CA PRO A 157 -3.78 -4.99 -5.39
C PRO A 157 -5.25 -4.86 -4.95
N VAL A 158 -6.19 -4.67 -5.88
CA VAL A 158 -7.61 -4.50 -5.57
C VAL A 158 -8.27 -5.81 -5.12
N GLU A 159 -7.97 -6.94 -5.77
CA GLU A 159 -8.47 -8.25 -5.35
C GLU A 159 -7.89 -8.68 -3.99
N LEU A 160 -6.62 -8.34 -3.76
CA LEU A 160 -5.93 -8.58 -2.50
C LEU A 160 -6.58 -7.78 -1.36
N GLU A 161 -6.81 -6.48 -1.57
CA GLU A 161 -7.48 -5.61 -0.60
C GLU A 161 -8.90 -6.08 -0.32
N ARG A 162 -9.68 -6.40 -1.36
CA ARG A 162 -11.03 -6.93 -1.21
C ARG A 162 -11.04 -8.21 -0.37
N SER A 163 -10.10 -9.13 -0.64
CA SER A 163 -9.99 -10.38 0.12
C SER A 163 -9.57 -10.13 1.57
N LEU A 164 -8.74 -9.13 1.83
CA LEU A 164 -8.35 -8.69 3.17
C LEU A 164 -9.54 -8.08 3.93
N MET A 165 -10.32 -7.23 3.26
CA MET A 165 -11.51 -6.58 3.83
C MET A 165 -12.65 -7.57 4.09
N GLU A 166 -12.80 -8.59 3.23
CA GLU A 166 -13.71 -9.73 3.46
C GLU A 166 -13.25 -10.63 4.64
N GLY A 167 -12.00 -10.49 5.10
CA GLY A 167 -11.38 -11.40 6.08
C GLY A 167 -11.08 -12.78 5.52
N SER A 168 -11.03 -12.94 4.19
CA SER A 168 -10.77 -14.21 3.51
C SER A 168 -9.28 -14.43 3.31
N TYR A 169 -8.56 -14.63 4.43
CA TYR A 169 -7.09 -14.78 4.42
C TYR A 169 -6.59 -15.99 3.62
N ASP A 170 -7.40 -17.04 3.45
CA ASP A 170 -7.07 -18.20 2.60
C ASP A 170 -6.92 -17.84 1.12
N LYS A 171 -7.68 -16.84 0.63
CA LYS A 171 -7.55 -16.35 -0.75
C LYS A 171 -6.24 -15.56 -0.90
N VAL A 172 -6.01 -14.63 0.02
CA VAL A 172 -4.80 -13.80 0.06
C VAL A 172 -3.52 -14.65 0.14
N TRP A 173 -3.52 -15.66 1.00
CA TRP A 173 -2.38 -16.57 1.15
C TRP A 173 -2.12 -17.38 -0.14
N ARG A 174 -3.17 -17.80 -0.84
CA ARG A 174 -3.03 -18.48 -2.13
C ARG A 174 -2.49 -17.54 -3.21
N GLU A 175 -3.01 -16.32 -3.28
CA GLU A 175 -2.57 -15.31 -4.26
C GLU A 175 -1.12 -14.87 -4.06
N THR A 176 -0.66 -14.81 -2.81
CA THR A 176 0.74 -14.49 -2.47
C THR A 176 1.70 -15.65 -2.70
N LYS A 177 1.26 -16.90 -2.54
CA LYS A 177 2.11 -18.10 -2.66
C LYS A 177 2.17 -18.71 -4.06
N LEU A 178 1.15 -18.52 -4.89
CA LEU A 178 0.97 -19.23 -6.17
C LEU A 178 1.61 -18.58 -7.41
N GLU A 179 2.54 -17.62 -7.26
CA GLU A 179 3.15 -16.95 -8.42
C GLU A 179 2.14 -16.24 -9.36
N ASN A 180 0.90 -15.97 -8.91
CA ASN A 180 -0.10 -15.16 -9.64
C ASN A 180 0.26 -13.66 -9.68
N VAL A 181 1.55 -13.36 -9.52
CA VAL A 181 2.08 -12.04 -9.38
C VAL A 181 2.33 -11.48 -10.80
N PRO A 182 1.69 -10.36 -11.20
CA PRO A 182 1.82 -9.83 -12.55
C PRO A 182 3.25 -9.44 -12.95
N SER A 183 4.13 -9.19 -11.97
CA SER A 183 5.53 -8.83 -12.20
C SER A 183 6.40 -9.19 -10.99
N PRO A 184 7.66 -9.61 -11.18
CA PRO A 184 8.56 -10.00 -10.08
C PRO A 184 8.73 -8.91 -9.02
N ASP A 185 8.59 -7.64 -9.39
CA ASP A 185 8.70 -6.51 -8.46
C ASP A 185 7.60 -6.50 -7.38
N PHE A 186 6.44 -7.11 -7.65
CA PHE A 186 5.33 -7.23 -6.69
C PHE A 186 5.61 -8.34 -5.65
N GLY A 187 6.46 -9.32 -6.00
CA GLY A 187 6.87 -10.39 -5.08
C GLY A 187 7.73 -9.89 -3.92
N LEU A 188 8.34 -8.72 -4.02
CA LEU A 188 9.08 -8.10 -2.91
C LEU A 188 8.17 -7.67 -1.75
N PHE A 189 6.88 -7.45 -2.03
CA PHE A 189 5.90 -7.03 -1.04
C PHE A 189 5.19 -8.20 -0.38
N SER A 190 5.22 -9.40 -0.96
CA SER A 190 4.46 -10.55 -0.42
C SER A 190 4.93 -10.93 0.97
N ASP A 191 6.25 -10.92 1.23
CA ASP A 191 6.81 -11.24 2.55
C ASP A 191 6.38 -10.22 3.62
N ILE A 192 6.37 -8.92 3.28
CA ILE A 192 5.94 -7.85 4.18
C ILE A 192 4.43 -7.97 4.46
N LEU A 193 3.64 -8.14 3.41
CA LEU A 193 2.19 -8.31 3.50
C LEU A 193 1.81 -9.51 4.35
N ILE A 194 2.49 -10.64 4.19
CA ILE A 194 2.28 -11.84 5.02
C ILE A 194 2.53 -11.53 6.50
N GLY A 195 3.55 -10.74 6.82
CA GLY A 195 3.83 -10.30 8.20
C GLY A 195 2.70 -9.45 8.77
N THR A 196 2.21 -8.47 8.02
CA THR A 196 1.09 -7.60 8.41
C THR A 196 -0.20 -8.41 8.57
N ILE A 197 -0.51 -9.31 7.64
CA ILE A 197 -1.70 -10.16 7.69
C ILE A 197 -1.68 -11.09 8.90
N ARG A 198 -0.52 -11.70 9.21
CA ARG A 198 -0.40 -12.53 10.43
C ARG A 198 -0.65 -11.73 11.69
N SER A 199 -0.23 -10.47 11.71
CA SER A 199 -0.47 -9.56 12.83
C SER A 199 -1.96 -9.24 12.99
N GLU A 200 -2.65 -8.91 11.89
CA GLU A 200 -4.10 -8.67 11.91
C GLU A 200 -4.90 -9.92 12.32
N ILE A 201 -4.55 -11.09 11.78
CA ILE A 201 -5.17 -12.36 12.16
C ILE A 201 -4.94 -12.66 13.66
N ALA A 202 -3.76 -12.36 14.17
CA ALA A 202 -3.42 -12.52 15.59
C ALA A 202 -4.29 -11.61 16.47
N ASP A 203 -4.39 -10.32 16.13
CA ASP A 203 -5.19 -9.34 16.86
C ASP A 203 -6.69 -9.69 16.86
N CYS A 204 -7.18 -10.29 15.77
CA CYS A 204 -8.54 -10.82 15.68
C CYS A 204 -8.71 -12.09 16.52
N SER A 205 -7.72 -12.97 16.52
CA SER A 205 -7.73 -14.23 17.27
C SER A 205 -7.73 -14.00 18.78
N GLU A 206 -6.99 -12.99 19.25
CA GLU A 206 -6.97 -12.55 20.65
C GLU A 206 -8.36 -12.13 21.15
N LYS A 207 -9.17 -11.51 20.29
CA LYS A 207 -10.53 -11.05 20.61
C LYS A 207 -11.58 -12.15 20.44
N ALA A 208 -11.36 -13.06 19.48
CA ALA A 208 -12.33 -14.08 19.12
C ALA A 208 -12.29 -15.30 20.05
N TYR A 209 -11.11 -15.65 20.59
CA TYR A 209 -10.91 -16.88 21.34
C TYR A 209 -10.16 -16.66 22.65
N PRO A 210 -10.53 -17.35 23.74
CA PRO A 210 -9.75 -17.34 24.99
C PRO A 210 -8.50 -18.23 24.93
N SER A 211 -8.54 -19.31 24.15
CA SER A 211 -7.36 -20.17 23.91
C SER A 211 -7.48 -20.95 22.61
N LEU A 212 -6.34 -21.28 22.00
CA LEU A 212 -6.25 -22.08 20.78
C LEU A 212 -5.15 -23.17 20.89
N PRO A 213 -5.39 -24.40 20.43
CA PRO A 213 -4.34 -25.42 20.30
C PRO A 213 -3.24 -24.99 19.32
N ILE A 214 -1.98 -25.34 19.58
CA ILE A 214 -0.85 -24.98 18.71
C ILE A 214 -1.06 -25.44 17.26
N SER A 215 -1.63 -26.62 17.04
CA SER A 215 -1.90 -27.15 15.70
C SER A 215 -2.95 -26.34 14.94
N ASN A 216 -3.94 -25.76 15.63
CA ASN A 216 -4.94 -24.90 15.01
C ASN A 216 -4.34 -23.52 14.70
N THR A 217 -3.58 -22.96 15.64
CA THR A 217 -2.88 -21.68 15.45
C THR A 217 -1.88 -21.77 14.29
N LYS A 218 -1.20 -22.90 14.12
CA LYS A 218 -0.32 -23.18 12.98
C LYS A 218 -1.05 -23.05 11.65
N ASN A 219 -2.22 -23.70 11.53
CA ASN A 219 -3.01 -23.68 10.29
C ASN A 219 -3.59 -22.28 10.03
N LEU A 220 -4.05 -21.60 11.08
CA LEU A 220 -4.68 -20.28 11.02
C LEU A 220 -3.69 -19.16 10.64
N LEU A 221 -2.45 -19.22 11.13
CA LEU A 221 -1.39 -18.24 10.79
C LEU A 221 -0.49 -18.68 9.63
N PHE A 222 -0.82 -19.81 8.99
CA PHE A 222 -0.07 -20.41 7.88
C PHE A 222 1.44 -20.62 8.18
N PHE A 223 1.76 -21.08 9.39
CA PHE A 223 3.14 -21.43 9.75
C PHE A 223 3.52 -22.83 9.25
N ASN A 224 4.76 -22.99 8.78
CA ASN A 224 5.28 -24.28 8.33
C ASN A 224 5.63 -25.21 9.51
N SER A 225 6.02 -24.64 10.66
CA SER A 225 6.49 -25.36 11.85
C SER A 225 5.78 -24.89 13.11
N GLU A 226 5.57 -25.81 14.06
CA GLU A 226 5.04 -25.50 15.39
C GLU A 226 6.03 -24.67 16.23
N GLY A 227 7.34 -24.77 15.96
CA GLY A 227 8.35 -23.95 16.60
C GLY A 227 8.18 -22.45 16.31
N ALA A 228 7.82 -22.10 15.08
CA ALA A 228 7.56 -20.72 14.68
C ALA A 228 6.33 -20.12 15.39
N VAL A 229 5.32 -20.96 15.69
CA VAL A 229 4.14 -20.54 16.48
C VAL A 229 4.56 -20.17 17.90
N ILE A 230 5.50 -20.91 18.49
CA ILE A 230 5.99 -20.66 19.84
C ILE A 230 6.80 -19.37 19.89
N GLU A 231 7.64 -19.09 18.90
CA GLU A 231 8.39 -17.83 18.78
C GLU A 231 7.44 -16.65 18.63
N PHE A 232 6.48 -16.75 17.70
CA PHE A 232 5.48 -15.70 17.49
C PHE A 232 4.62 -15.45 18.73
N ALA A 233 4.22 -16.52 19.43
CA ALA A 233 3.49 -16.43 20.69
C ALA A 233 4.31 -15.70 21.77
N LYS A 234 5.63 -15.92 21.84
CA LYS A 234 6.51 -15.21 22.78
C LYS A 234 6.65 -13.73 22.44
N GLU A 235 6.79 -13.39 21.16
CA GLU A 235 6.87 -12.00 20.70
C GLU A 235 5.60 -11.20 21.07
N ARG A 236 4.45 -11.85 20.98
CA ARG A 236 3.14 -11.27 21.33
C ARG A 236 2.78 -11.37 22.82
N GLY A 237 3.59 -12.06 23.63
CA GLY A 237 3.32 -12.24 25.07
C GLY A 237 2.21 -13.23 25.39
N TRP A 238 1.88 -14.16 24.49
CA TRP A 238 0.89 -15.21 24.74
C TRP A 238 1.42 -16.29 25.68
N THR A 239 0.56 -16.79 26.55
CA THR A 239 0.95 -17.82 27.53
C THR A 239 0.73 -19.21 26.94
N LEU A 240 1.78 -20.03 26.93
CA LEU A 240 1.72 -21.42 26.47
C LEU A 240 1.55 -22.35 27.68
N LYS A 241 0.41 -23.06 27.76
CA LYS A 241 0.16 -24.12 28.75
C LYS A 241 -0.35 -25.36 28.05
N ASP A 242 0.23 -26.52 28.35
CA ASP A 242 -0.26 -27.84 27.91
C ASP A 242 -0.55 -27.97 26.39
N GLY A 243 0.31 -27.39 25.56
CA GLY A 243 0.14 -27.43 24.09
C GLY A 243 -0.96 -26.51 23.54
N ARG A 244 -1.44 -25.57 24.37
CA ARG A 244 -2.40 -24.53 24.01
C ARG A 244 -1.82 -23.15 24.24
N VAL A 245 -2.16 -22.25 23.33
CA VAL A 245 -1.92 -20.81 23.42
C VAL A 245 -3.11 -20.18 24.13
N TYR A 246 -2.85 -19.49 25.23
CA TYR A 246 -3.81 -18.67 25.95
C TYR A 246 -3.55 -17.21 25.56
N PHE A 247 -4.58 -16.58 25.03
CA PHE A 247 -4.56 -15.15 24.73
C PHE A 247 -4.80 -14.39 26.04
N PRO A 248 -4.14 -13.25 26.25
CA PRO A 248 -4.45 -12.41 27.40
C PRO A 248 -5.91 -11.98 27.29
N SER A 249 -6.76 -12.49 28.18
CA SER A 249 -8.16 -12.07 28.26
C SER A 249 -8.20 -10.56 28.46
N GLN A 250 -9.13 -9.87 27.79
CA GLN A 250 -9.42 -8.47 28.08
C GLN A 250 -9.72 -8.23 29.57
N GLU A 251 -10.08 -9.27 30.32
CA GLU A 251 -10.26 -9.26 31.78
C GLU A 251 -8.96 -9.10 32.58
N GLU A 252 -7.82 -9.64 32.11
CA GLU A 252 -6.51 -9.46 32.78
C GLU A 252 -5.85 -8.14 32.38
N GLN A 253 -6.05 -7.64 31.15
CA GLN A 253 -5.66 -6.27 30.77
C GLN A 253 -6.56 -5.21 31.42
N ALA A 254 -7.83 -5.52 31.68
CA ALA A 254 -8.69 -4.69 32.52
C ALA A 254 -8.24 -4.73 34.00
N GLY A 255 -7.69 -5.85 34.47
CA GLY A 255 -7.17 -6.01 35.82
C GLY A 255 -5.92 -5.17 36.13
N GLU A 256 -5.03 -4.96 35.15
CA GLU A 256 -3.79 -4.18 35.38
C GLU A 256 -3.83 -2.73 34.84
N VAL A 257 -4.78 -2.36 33.95
CA VAL A 257 -4.85 -1.00 33.39
C VAL A 257 -6.23 -0.33 33.46
N ALA A 258 -7.30 -0.99 33.96
CA ALA A 258 -8.62 -0.37 33.94
C ALA A 258 -9.51 -0.71 35.15
N PRO A 259 -9.63 0.20 36.14
CA PRO A 259 -10.92 0.41 36.80
C PRO A 259 -11.87 1.22 35.89
N GLU A 260 -11.77 1.11 34.55
CA GLU A 260 -12.49 1.97 33.60
C GLU A 260 -13.73 1.34 32.97
N SER A 261 -13.91 0.02 32.89
CA SER A 261 -15.16 -0.54 32.34
C SER A 261 -16.35 -0.37 33.29
N GLU A 262 -16.16 -0.60 34.59
CA GLU A 262 -17.18 -0.30 35.61
C GLU A 262 -17.36 1.21 35.81
N LYS A 263 -16.27 1.99 35.76
CA LYS A 263 -16.37 3.46 35.78
C LYS A 263 -17.01 4.00 34.51
N GLN A 264 -16.83 3.41 33.34
CA GLN A 264 -17.39 3.92 32.08
C GLN A 264 -18.89 3.60 32.00
N ILE A 265 -19.36 2.47 32.54
CA ILE A 265 -20.79 2.26 32.76
C ILE A 265 -21.33 3.26 33.79
N HIS A 266 -20.58 3.56 34.86
CA HIS A 266 -20.95 4.61 35.82
C HIS A 266 -20.90 6.05 35.26
N LEU A 267 -19.95 6.35 34.39
CA LEU A 267 -19.78 7.65 33.71
C LEU A 267 -20.88 7.82 32.64
N THR A 268 -21.22 6.75 31.92
CA THR A 268 -22.34 6.74 30.96
C THR A 268 -23.68 6.84 31.70
N GLY A 269 -23.83 6.18 32.84
CA GLY A 269 -24.97 6.35 33.74
C GLY A 269 -25.09 7.79 34.28
N GLY A 270 -23.97 8.39 34.68
CA GLY A 270 -23.89 9.79 35.09
C GLY A 270 -24.33 10.75 33.97
N ASN A 271 -23.87 10.52 32.74
CA ASN A 271 -24.26 11.33 31.58
C ASN A 271 -25.75 11.18 31.23
N ILE A 272 -26.34 10.00 31.40
CA ILE A 272 -27.79 9.79 31.20
C ILE A 272 -28.59 10.58 32.24
N ILE A 273 -28.14 10.57 33.50
CA ILE A 273 -28.77 11.33 34.59
C ILE A 273 -28.63 12.84 34.35
N GLU A 274 -27.46 13.31 33.93
CA GLU A 274 -27.21 14.72 33.62
C GLU A 274 -28.07 15.20 32.45
N ASN A 275 -28.18 14.39 31.39
CA ASN A 275 -29.06 14.68 30.26
C ASN A 275 -30.53 14.69 30.68
N ALA A 276 -30.99 13.74 31.50
CA ALA A 276 -32.36 13.71 32.01
C ALA A 276 -32.69 14.93 32.88
N ILE A 277 -31.77 15.36 33.74
CA ILE A 277 -31.90 16.59 34.53
C ILE A 277 -31.88 17.83 33.63
N GLY A 278 -31.03 17.85 32.60
CA GLY A 278 -30.95 18.92 31.61
C GLY A 278 -32.26 19.09 30.83
N TYR A 279 -32.86 17.99 30.37
CA TYR A 279 -34.16 18.00 29.71
C TYR A 279 -35.28 18.45 30.65
N ALA A 280 -35.30 17.95 31.89
CA ALA A 280 -36.29 18.36 32.88
C ALA A 280 -36.21 19.87 33.18
N ARG A 281 -34.98 20.41 33.33
CA ARG A 281 -34.74 21.84 33.57
C ARG A 281 -35.17 22.72 32.39
N GLN A 282 -34.97 22.26 31.16
CA GLN A 282 -35.45 22.97 29.95
C GLN A 282 -36.97 22.98 29.85
N LEU A 283 -37.65 21.92 30.31
CA LEU A 283 -39.12 21.85 30.32
C LEU A 283 -39.77 22.67 31.44
N GLU A 284 -39.12 22.80 32.61
CA GLU A 284 -39.61 23.63 33.72
C GLU A 284 -39.34 25.14 33.53
N THR A 285 -38.42 25.49 32.63
CA THR A 285 -38.18 26.89 32.30
C THR A 285 -39.28 27.36 31.34
N ILE A 286 -40.22 28.17 31.84
CA ILE A 286 -41.24 28.81 31.00
C ILE A 286 -40.52 29.75 30.01
N VAL A 287 -40.73 29.54 28.71
CA VAL A 287 -40.35 30.48 27.64
C VAL A 287 -41.34 31.65 27.62
#